data_AF-A0A351TSI9-F1
#
_entry.id   AF-A0A351TSI9-F1
#
_cell.length_a   1.000
_cell.length_b   1.000
_cell.length_c   1.000
_cell.angle_alpha   90.00
_cell.angle_beta   90.00
_cell.angle_gamma   90.00
#
_symmetry.space_group_name_H-M   'P 1'
#
loop_
_entity.id
_entity.type
_entity.pdbx_description
1 polymer ?
#
loop_
_entity_poly.entity_id
_entity_poly.type
_entity_poly.pdbx_seq_one_letter_code
_entity_poly.pdbx_strand_id
1 'polypeptide(L)'
;MHGSEFLEDVRFLDLMPSVNGELYYTVWDYAWSESYINSRVSEEKLDRILALYDYLLSVEGYRLSHFGIEGVSYRAAEDGSIVLLTKEPPSALYPSIAMMGSLVCWNSGIQQETEVSLVVPRKYREEDEKRVERARRCRIPAYEYECSMIASRMEDSFSIDTNRIFQQIVLGTEPVEEIWAEIIEEYKEQGLMETIEEVNRRMREE
;
A
#
# COMPACT_ATOMS: atom_id res chain seq x y z
N MET A 1 -8.21 21.48 -8.97
CA MET A 1 -7.91 21.24 -10.39
C MET A 1 -9.14 20.80 -11.21
N HIS A 2 -10.34 20.60 -10.62
CA HIS A 2 -11.56 20.26 -11.39
C HIS A 2 -12.80 21.13 -11.11
N GLY A 3 -12.72 22.19 -10.29
CA GLY A 3 -13.87 23.09 -10.04
C GLY A 3 -14.97 22.52 -9.12
N SER A 4 -14.94 21.22 -8.87
CA SER A 4 -15.69 20.43 -7.87
C SER A 4 -14.88 20.21 -6.60
N GLU A 5 -15.55 19.81 -5.51
CA GLU A 5 -14.84 19.30 -4.33
C GLU A 5 -14.24 17.93 -4.66
N PHE A 6 -12.95 17.72 -4.41
CA PHE A 6 -12.25 16.51 -4.85
C PHE A 6 -12.91 15.17 -4.47
N LEU A 7 -13.51 15.06 -3.28
CA LEU A 7 -14.19 13.82 -2.88
C LEU A 7 -15.38 13.50 -3.77
N GLU A 8 -15.92 14.45 -4.53
CA GLU A 8 -16.96 14.23 -5.54
C GLU A 8 -16.44 13.41 -6.73
N ASP A 9 -15.19 13.64 -7.13
CA ASP A 9 -14.56 12.99 -8.29
C ASP A 9 -13.79 11.71 -7.91
N VAL A 10 -13.37 11.58 -6.65
CA VAL A 10 -12.63 10.43 -6.16
C VAL A 10 -13.35 9.80 -4.98
N ARG A 11 -13.87 8.60 -5.23
CA ARG A 11 -14.47 7.71 -4.23
C ARG A 11 -13.49 6.60 -3.91
N PHE A 12 -13.63 6.05 -2.71
CA PHE A 12 -12.90 4.86 -2.29
C PHE A 12 -13.92 3.79 -1.93
N LEU A 13 -13.65 2.56 -2.34
CA LEU A 13 -14.39 1.42 -1.83
C LEU A 13 -14.00 1.23 -0.35
N ASP A 14 -15.01 1.18 0.49
CA ASP A 14 -14.84 0.96 1.92
C ASP A 14 -14.57 -0.53 2.21
N LEU A 15 -14.14 -0.85 3.43
CA LEU A 15 -13.98 -2.25 3.84
C LEU A 15 -15.32 -2.96 3.78
N MET A 16 -15.41 -3.96 2.92
CA MET A 16 -16.59 -4.79 2.72
C MET A 16 -16.62 -5.95 3.72
N PRO A 17 -17.80 -6.33 4.25
CA PRO A 17 -17.93 -7.50 5.10
C PRO A 17 -17.55 -8.76 4.32
N SER A 18 -16.93 -9.70 5.04
CA SER A 18 -16.65 -11.04 4.52
C SER A 18 -17.94 -11.87 4.41
N VAL A 19 -17.83 -13.10 3.89
CA VAL A 19 -18.95 -14.05 3.71
C VAL A 19 -19.69 -14.38 5.01
N ASN A 20 -19.09 -14.13 6.17
CA ASN A 20 -19.69 -14.31 7.49
C ASN A 20 -20.23 -13.00 8.11
N GLY A 21 -20.21 -11.89 7.37
CA GLY A 21 -20.65 -10.57 7.83
C GLY A 21 -19.62 -9.79 8.65
N GLU A 22 -18.49 -10.40 9.02
CA GLU A 22 -17.45 -9.75 9.81
C GLU A 22 -16.48 -8.95 8.91
N LEU A 23 -15.95 -7.85 9.45
CA LEU A 23 -14.92 -7.04 8.78
C LEU A 23 -13.52 -7.57 9.12
N TYR A 24 -12.78 -7.93 8.09
CA TYR A 24 -11.39 -8.34 8.21
C TYR A 24 -10.48 -7.36 7.47
N TYR A 25 -9.26 -7.20 7.99
CA TYR A 25 -8.19 -6.54 7.25
C TYR A 25 -7.15 -7.59 6.89
N THR A 26 -7.00 -7.84 5.59
CA THR A 26 -6.11 -8.88 5.08
C THR A 26 -4.65 -8.46 5.19
N VAL A 27 -3.80 -9.42 5.55
CA VAL A 27 -2.34 -9.28 5.53
C VAL A 27 -1.84 -10.38 4.58
N TRP A 28 -1.22 -9.96 3.48
CA TRP A 28 -0.79 -10.84 2.40
C TRP A 28 0.64 -11.36 2.58
N ASP A 29 1.44 -10.64 3.37
CA ASP A 29 2.83 -10.93 3.69
C ASP A 29 3.27 -10.08 4.90
N TYR A 30 4.45 -10.39 5.45
CA TYR A 30 5.07 -9.63 6.54
C TYR A 30 5.64 -8.28 6.10
N ALA A 31 5.99 -8.13 4.82
CA ALA A 31 6.51 -6.89 4.26
C ALA A 31 6.01 -6.67 2.83
N TRP A 32 5.67 -5.42 2.48
CA TRP A 32 5.30 -5.06 1.11
C TRP A 32 6.51 -4.87 0.19
N SER A 33 7.68 -4.57 0.76
CA SER A 33 8.93 -4.38 0.03
C SER A 33 10.11 -4.77 0.90
N GLU A 34 11.15 -5.33 0.28
CA GLU A 34 12.37 -5.74 0.95
C GLU A 34 13.61 -5.26 0.19
N SER A 35 14.66 -4.93 0.92
CA SER A 35 15.97 -4.61 0.35
C SER A 35 16.94 -5.77 0.57
N TYR A 36 17.51 -6.28 -0.52
CA TYR A 36 18.48 -7.38 -0.47
C TYR A 36 19.90 -6.86 -0.66
N ILE A 37 20.79 -7.20 0.26
CA ILE A 37 22.22 -6.90 0.14
C ILE A 37 22.95 -8.18 -0.23
N ASN A 38 23.80 -8.11 -1.26
CA ASN A 38 24.57 -9.25 -1.72
C ASN A 38 25.50 -9.77 -0.61
N SER A 39 25.42 -11.07 -0.29
CA SER A 39 26.20 -11.69 0.79
C SER A 39 27.72 -11.68 0.60
N ARG A 40 28.21 -11.29 -0.58
CA ARG A 40 29.64 -11.22 -0.92
C ARG A 40 30.24 -9.81 -0.77
N VAL A 41 29.48 -8.82 -0.32
CA VAL A 41 30.07 -7.49 -0.03
C VAL A 41 31.01 -7.59 1.16
N SER A 42 32.08 -6.80 1.16
CA SER A 42 32.96 -6.67 2.34
C SER A 42 32.20 -6.02 3.51
N GLU A 43 32.66 -6.27 4.74
CA GLU A 43 32.09 -5.61 5.93
C GLU A 43 32.14 -4.09 5.83
N GLU A 44 33.25 -3.52 5.34
CA GLU A 44 33.38 -2.07 5.11
C GLU A 44 32.31 -1.55 4.14
N LYS A 45 32.03 -2.30 3.06
CA LYS A 45 31.01 -1.89 2.10
C LYS A 45 29.60 -2.05 2.69
N LEU A 46 29.35 -3.10 3.47
CA LEU A 46 28.09 -3.28 4.18
C LEU A 46 27.82 -2.12 5.14
N ASP A 47 28.81 -1.75 5.95
CA ASP A 47 28.72 -0.63 6.88
C ASP A 47 28.37 0.68 6.15
N ARG A 48 29.01 0.94 5.00
CA ARG A 48 28.68 2.11 4.17
C ARG A 48 27.27 2.06 3.57
N ILE A 49 26.79 0.89 3.17
CA ILE A 49 25.41 0.73 2.66
C ILE A 49 24.41 1.03 3.78
N LEU A 50 24.63 0.47 4.97
CA LEU A 50 23.76 0.67 6.12
C LEU A 50 23.77 2.13 6.59
N ALA A 51 24.94 2.79 6.61
CA ALA A 51 25.04 4.21 6.92
C ALA A 51 24.27 5.10 5.93
N LEU A 52 24.30 4.76 4.62
CA LEU A 52 23.47 5.45 3.64
C LEU A 52 21.97 5.21 3.90
N TYR A 53 21.59 3.98 4.25
CA TYR A 53 20.19 3.65 4.53
C TYR A 53 19.66 4.41 5.74
N ASP A 54 20.44 4.43 6.82
CA ASP A 54 20.15 5.19 8.04
C ASP A 54 20.01 6.69 7.75
N TYR A 55 20.94 7.25 6.96
CA TYR A 55 20.85 8.64 6.53
C TYR A 55 19.56 8.94 5.75
N LEU A 56 19.19 8.08 4.79
CA LEU A 56 17.96 8.26 4.00
C LEU A 56 16.67 8.17 4.83
N LEU A 57 16.71 7.49 5.98
CA LEU A 57 15.61 7.42 6.93
C LEU A 57 15.56 8.61 7.92
N SER A 58 16.63 9.41 8.00
CA SER A 58 16.64 10.64 8.79
C SER A 58 15.78 11.74 8.15
N VAL A 59 15.37 12.74 8.93
CA VAL A 59 14.61 13.91 8.42
C VAL A 59 15.39 14.65 7.33
N GLU A 60 16.70 14.82 7.50
CA GLU A 60 17.56 15.49 6.51
C GLU A 60 17.63 14.69 5.21
N GLY A 61 17.96 13.40 5.30
CA GLY A 61 18.09 12.53 4.13
C GLY A 61 16.77 12.36 3.40
N TYR A 62 15.65 12.26 4.12
CA TYR A 62 14.31 12.25 3.52
C TYR A 62 14.04 13.53 2.73
N ARG A 63 14.27 14.71 3.33
CA ARG A 63 14.02 15.99 2.66
C ARG A 63 14.90 16.15 1.42
N LEU A 64 16.17 15.75 1.51
CA LEU A 64 17.08 15.80 0.37
C LEU A 64 16.63 14.85 -0.75
N SER A 65 16.22 13.63 -0.40
CA SER A 65 15.84 12.59 -1.37
C SER A 65 14.45 12.78 -1.97
N HIS A 66 13.61 13.68 -1.43
CA HIS A 66 12.24 13.94 -1.90
C HIS A 66 12.02 15.37 -2.42
N PHE A 67 12.66 16.36 -1.81
CA PHE A 67 12.43 17.77 -2.10
C PHE A 67 13.67 18.50 -2.64
N GLY A 68 14.87 17.93 -2.50
CA GLY A 68 16.12 18.50 -2.99
C GLY A 68 16.80 19.43 -1.99
N ILE A 69 17.22 20.62 -2.43
CA ILE A 69 18.02 21.55 -1.62
C ILE A 69 17.13 22.69 -1.08
N GLU A 70 17.16 22.90 0.23
CA GLU A 70 16.42 23.99 0.88
C GLU A 70 16.91 25.38 0.39
N GLY A 71 15.98 26.29 0.14
CA GLY A 71 16.23 27.60 -0.45
C GLY A 71 16.44 27.58 -1.97
N VAL A 72 16.56 26.40 -2.59
CA VAL A 72 16.68 26.25 -4.05
C VAL A 72 15.42 25.64 -4.62
N SER A 73 15.06 24.44 -4.20
CA SER A 73 13.90 23.70 -4.70
C SER A 73 12.72 23.71 -3.74
N TYR A 74 12.96 23.86 -2.44
CA TYR A 74 11.90 23.93 -1.45
C TYR A 74 12.27 24.83 -0.26
N ARG A 75 11.31 25.14 0.59
CA ARG A 75 11.50 25.76 1.91
C ARG A 75 10.51 25.16 2.92
N ALA A 76 10.94 24.94 4.15
CA ALA A 76 10.02 24.63 5.25
C ALA A 76 9.31 25.90 5.74
N ALA A 77 7.98 25.83 5.88
CA ALA A 77 7.16 26.87 6.51
C ALA A 77 7.16 26.70 8.04
N GLU A 78 6.67 27.72 8.74
CA GLU A 78 6.62 27.74 10.22
C GLU A 78 5.75 26.63 10.81
N ASP A 79 4.76 26.16 10.07
CA ASP A 79 3.87 25.05 10.45
C ASP A 79 4.44 23.67 10.12
N GLY A 80 5.70 23.60 9.68
CA GLY A 80 6.36 22.38 9.23
C GLY A 80 6.01 21.98 7.79
N SER A 81 5.15 22.73 7.10
CA SER A 81 4.79 22.42 5.71
C SER A 81 5.95 22.69 4.73
N ILE A 82 6.00 22.00 3.60
CA ILE A 82 7.04 22.12 2.57
C ILE A 82 6.45 22.85 1.39
N VAL A 83 7.05 24.00 1.07
CA VAL A 83 6.68 24.82 -0.08
C VAL A 83 7.72 24.63 -1.17
N LEU A 84 7.31 24.14 -2.34
CA LEU A 84 8.17 24.05 -3.51
C LEU A 84 8.44 25.45 -4.07
N LEU A 85 9.70 25.75 -4.37
CA LEU A 85 10.15 27.02 -4.94
C LEU A 85 10.25 26.99 -6.47
N THR A 86 10.04 25.80 -7.06
CA THR A 86 10.21 25.53 -8.50
C THR A 86 8.88 25.16 -9.14
N LYS A 87 8.73 25.46 -10.43
CA LYS A 87 7.55 25.04 -11.22
C LYS A 87 7.60 23.55 -11.56
N GLU A 88 8.79 23.07 -11.88
CA GLU A 88 9.06 21.66 -12.14
C GLU A 88 9.17 20.89 -10.81
N PRO A 89 8.77 19.60 -10.78
CA PRO A 89 8.93 18.76 -9.60
C PRO A 89 10.43 18.57 -9.27
N PRO A 90 10.79 18.35 -7.98
CA PRO A 90 12.18 18.15 -7.57
C PRO A 90 12.93 17.07 -8.36
N SER A 91 12.23 15.99 -8.75
CA SER A 91 12.81 14.90 -9.55
C SER A 91 13.26 15.31 -10.95
N ALA A 92 12.71 16.39 -11.52
CA ALA A 92 13.16 16.94 -12.81
C ALA A 92 14.48 17.73 -12.67
N LEU A 93 14.71 18.34 -11.51
CA LEU A 93 15.94 19.08 -11.20
C LEU A 93 17.04 18.16 -10.69
N TYR A 94 16.66 17.14 -9.92
CA TYR A 94 17.56 16.17 -9.31
C TYR A 94 17.12 14.76 -9.70
N PRO A 95 17.59 14.23 -10.85
CA PRO A 95 17.19 12.90 -11.31
C PRO A 95 17.47 11.77 -10.30
N SER A 96 18.44 11.96 -9.40
CA SER A 96 18.75 11.01 -8.33
C SER A 96 17.61 10.80 -7.33
N ILE A 97 16.69 11.76 -7.20
CA ILE A 97 15.49 11.65 -6.35
C ILE A 97 14.64 10.46 -6.77
N ALA A 98 14.53 10.15 -8.07
CA ALA A 98 13.75 9.02 -8.55
C ALA A 98 14.22 7.67 -8.02
N MET A 99 15.52 7.56 -7.66
CA MET A 99 16.09 6.37 -7.05
C MET A 99 16.19 6.48 -5.53
N MET A 100 16.71 7.60 -5.02
CA MET A 100 17.00 7.76 -3.59
C MET A 100 15.74 7.92 -2.74
N GLY A 101 14.65 8.43 -3.31
CA GLY A 101 13.39 8.61 -2.60
C GLY A 101 12.73 7.29 -2.18
N SER A 102 12.95 6.21 -2.94
CA SER A 102 12.35 4.89 -2.67
C SER A 102 13.36 3.78 -2.37
N LEU A 103 14.66 4.11 -2.26
CA LEU A 103 15.71 3.11 -2.11
C LEU A 103 15.57 2.26 -0.84
N VAL A 104 15.16 2.87 0.26
CA VAL A 104 15.08 2.23 1.59
C VAL A 104 13.64 2.07 2.04
N CYS A 105 12.78 3.02 1.69
CA CYS A 105 11.40 3.05 2.13
C CYS A 105 10.51 3.62 1.03
N TRP A 106 9.43 2.92 0.72
CA TRP A 106 8.47 3.34 -0.32
C TRP A 106 7.38 4.27 0.20
N ASN A 107 7.15 4.33 1.52
CA ASN A 107 6.25 5.29 2.12
C ASN A 107 6.93 5.98 3.31
N SER A 108 6.61 7.24 3.56
CA SER A 108 7.12 7.99 4.71
C SER A 108 6.39 7.69 6.02
N GLY A 109 5.59 6.61 6.08
CA GLY A 109 4.71 6.25 7.19
C GLY A 109 5.40 5.89 8.50
N ILE A 110 6.72 6.07 8.58
CA ILE A 110 7.53 5.93 9.79
C ILE A 110 7.81 7.30 10.44
N GLN A 111 7.69 8.41 9.70
CA GLN A 111 7.86 9.74 10.27
C GLN A 111 6.50 10.29 10.66
N GLN A 112 6.36 10.73 11.92
CA GLN A 112 5.15 11.42 12.37
C GLN A 112 4.85 12.56 11.38
N GLU A 113 3.57 12.76 11.07
CA GLU A 113 3.09 13.80 10.13
C GLU A 113 3.62 15.21 10.43
N THR A 114 4.12 15.42 11.66
CA THR A 114 4.73 16.65 12.13
C THR A 114 6.13 16.92 11.56
N GLU A 115 6.83 15.94 11.01
CA GLU A 115 8.23 16.09 10.57
C GLU A 115 8.37 16.15 9.04
N VAL A 116 7.38 15.59 8.33
CA VAL A 116 7.34 15.50 6.88
C VAL A 116 6.06 16.16 6.36
N SER A 117 6.19 17.36 5.82
CA SER A 117 5.08 17.92 5.07
C SER A 117 4.81 17.10 3.83
N LEU A 118 3.54 16.82 3.62
CA LEU A 118 3.05 16.14 2.44
C LEU A 118 2.55 17.18 1.43
N VAL A 119 2.83 16.95 0.15
CA VAL A 119 2.23 17.70 -0.98
C VAL A 119 0.74 17.33 -1.13
N VAL A 120 0.30 16.26 -0.44
CA VAL A 120 -1.06 15.76 -0.43
C VAL A 120 -1.97 16.69 0.39
N PRO A 121 -3.09 17.19 -0.17
CA PRO A 121 -3.97 18.10 0.54
C PRO A 121 -4.55 17.47 1.82
N ARG A 122 -4.73 18.28 2.88
CA ARG A 122 -5.13 17.80 4.22
C ARG A 122 -6.38 16.91 4.22
N LYS A 123 -7.42 17.27 3.46
CA LYS A 123 -8.67 16.49 3.38
C LYS A 123 -8.46 15.03 2.95
N TYR A 124 -7.44 14.74 2.13
CA TYR A 124 -7.12 13.38 1.70
C TYR A 124 -6.50 12.57 2.84
N ARG A 125 -5.64 13.22 3.63
CA ARG A 125 -4.97 12.61 4.78
C ARG A 125 -5.98 12.28 5.87
N GLU A 126 -6.87 13.22 6.17
CA GLU A 126 -7.95 13.01 7.13
C GLU A 126 -8.84 11.81 6.75
N GLU A 127 -9.10 11.58 5.46
CA GLU A 127 -9.83 10.37 5.01
C GLU A 127 -8.99 9.09 5.09
N ASP A 128 -7.70 9.15 4.75
CA ASP A 128 -6.78 8.01 4.87
C ASP A 128 -6.58 7.59 6.34
N GLU A 129 -6.38 8.55 7.24
CA GLU A 129 -6.27 8.33 8.68
C GLU A 129 -7.51 7.63 9.26
N LYS A 130 -8.72 8.06 8.84
CA LYS A 130 -9.97 7.39 9.22
C LYS A 130 -10.01 5.94 8.75
N ARG A 131 -9.51 5.65 7.54
CA ARG A 131 -9.45 4.29 6.99
C ARG A 131 -8.43 3.44 7.73
N VAL A 132 -7.25 3.98 8.01
CA VAL A 132 -6.21 3.30 8.81
C VAL A 132 -6.76 2.99 10.20
N GLU A 133 -7.45 3.93 10.85
CA GLU A 133 -8.04 3.72 12.18
C GLU A 133 -9.16 2.68 12.15
N ARG A 134 -9.98 2.64 11.10
CA ARG A 134 -10.96 1.56 10.90
C ARG A 134 -10.27 0.20 10.70
N ALA A 135 -9.26 0.14 9.84
CA ALA A 135 -8.49 -1.07 9.58
C ALA A 135 -7.82 -1.63 10.84
N ARG A 136 -7.30 -0.75 11.72
CA ARG A 136 -6.72 -1.11 13.03
C ARG A 136 -7.72 -1.80 13.97
N ARG A 137 -9.02 -1.55 13.80
CA ARG A 137 -10.10 -2.17 14.59
C ARG A 137 -10.62 -3.46 13.98
N CYS A 138 -10.28 -3.73 12.72
CA CYS A 138 -10.67 -4.99 12.07
C CYS A 138 -9.87 -6.15 12.64
N ARG A 139 -10.47 -7.34 12.58
CA ARG A 139 -9.74 -8.56 12.89
C ARG A 139 -8.75 -8.83 11.76
N ILE A 140 -7.49 -9.02 12.12
CA ILE A 140 -6.47 -9.51 11.19
C ILE A 140 -6.53 -11.04 11.24
N PRO A 141 -6.89 -11.73 10.14
CA PRO A 141 -6.79 -13.18 10.06
C PRO A 141 -5.34 -13.63 10.28
N ALA A 142 -5.14 -14.83 10.82
CA ALA A 142 -3.81 -15.42 10.82
C ALA A 142 -3.34 -15.61 9.37
N TYR A 143 -2.13 -15.16 9.07
CA TYR A 143 -1.48 -15.42 7.79
C TYR A 143 -0.80 -16.78 7.85
N GLU A 144 -1.38 -17.76 7.15
CA GLU A 144 -0.87 -19.13 7.08
C GLU A 144 -0.34 -19.39 5.66
N TYR A 145 0.96 -19.19 5.45
CA TYR A 145 1.59 -19.36 4.14
C TYR A 145 1.34 -20.75 3.52
N GLU A 146 1.24 -21.78 4.36
CA GLU A 146 0.97 -23.15 3.92
C GLU A 146 -0.38 -23.28 3.21
N CYS A 147 -1.40 -22.50 3.58
CA CYS A 147 -2.68 -22.47 2.85
C CYS A 147 -2.47 -22.07 1.38
N SER A 148 -1.65 -21.05 1.13
CA SER A 148 -1.30 -20.61 -0.22
C SER A 148 -0.47 -21.65 -0.97
N MET A 149 0.46 -22.33 -0.28
CA MET A 149 1.26 -23.40 -0.86
C MET A 149 0.41 -24.61 -1.27
N ILE A 150 -0.51 -25.04 -0.41
CA ILE A 150 -1.45 -26.11 -0.72
C ILE A 150 -2.31 -25.74 -1.93
N ALA A 151 -2.92 -24.56 -1.92
CA ALA A 151 -3.75 -24.08 -3.03
C ALA A 151 -2.97 -24.04 -4.36
N SER A 152 -1.71 -23.61 -4.33
CA SER A 152 -0.85 -23.55 -5.52
C SER A 152 -0.50 -24.92 -6.14
N ARG A 153 -0.65 -26.00 -5.36
CA ARG A 153 -0.34 -27.38 -5.76
C ARG A 153 -1.59 -28.18 -6.14
N MET A 154 -2.79 -27.61 -6.03
CA MET A 154 -4.03 -28.27 -6.43
C MET A 154 -4.11 -28.34 -7.97
N GLU A 155 -4.57 -29.48 -8.51
CA GLU A 155 -4.73 -29.67 -9.96
C GLU A 155 -5.82 -28.77 -10.55
N ASP A 156 -6.93 -28.61 -9.81
CA ASP A 156 -7.99 -27.66 -10.12
C ASP A 156 -7.64 -26.29 -9.50
N SER A 157 -6.89 -25.48 -10.24
CA SER A 157 -6.52 -24.14 -9.77
C SER A 157 -7.74 -23.20 -9.85
N PHE A 158 -8.45 -23.04 -8.74
CA PHE A 158 -9.39 -21.94 -8.60
C PHE A 158 -8.64 -20.61 -8.63
N SER A 159 -9.07 -19.68 -9.48
CA SER A 159 -8.41 -18.38 -9.64
C SER A 159 -9.41 -17.24 -9.55
N ILE A 160 -9.05 -16.21 -8.79
CA ILE A 160 -9.81 -14.97 -8.71
C ILE A 160 -9.30 -14.01 -9.80
N ASP A 161 -10.17 -13.65 -10.74
CA ASP A 161 -9.89 -12.64 -11.76
C ASP A 161 -10.14 -11.24 -11.22
N THR A 162 -9.08 -10.65 -10.64
CA THR A 162 -9.12 -9.30 -10.08
C THR A 162 -9.36 -8.22 -11.14
N ASN A 163 -8.97 -8.45 -12.40
CA ASN A 163 -9.19 -7.48 -13.48
C ASN A 163 -10.67 -7.42 -13.85
N ARG A 164 -11.33 -8.57 -13.97
CA ARG A 164 -12.78 -8.65 -14.20
C ARG A 164 -13.56 -7.99 -13.07
N ILE A 165 -13.22 -8.30 -11.82
CA ILE A 165 -13.84 -7.66 -10.63
C ILE A 165 -13.72 -6.14 -10.72
N PHE A 166 -12.51 -5.63 -10.99
CA PHE A 166 -12.27 -4.19 -11.08
C PHE A 166 -13.09 -3.56 -12.22
N GLN A 167 -13.14 -4.19 -13.39
CA GLN A 167 -13.94 -3.70 -14.51
C GLN A 167 -15.43 -3.66 -14.18
N GLN A 168 -15.98 -4.69 -13.54
CA GLN A 168 -17.39 -4.72 -13.15
C GLN A 168 -17.73 -3.60 -12.17
N ILE A 169 -16.88 -3.39 -11.14
CA ILE A 169 -17.11 -2.34 -10.14
C ILE A 169 -16.99 -0.94 -10.76
N VAL A 170 -15.99 -0.70 -11.61
CA VAL A 170 -15.73 0.64 -12.17
C VAL A 170 -16.72 1.02 -13.26
N LEU A 171 -17.16 0.04 -14.07
CA LEU A 171 -18.09 0.28 -15.18
C LEU A 171 -19.56 0.07 -14.80
N GLY A 172 -19.81 -0.55 -13.64
CA GLY A 172 -21.14 -0.78 -13.11
C GLY A 172 -21.88 0.52 -12.79
N THR A 173 -23.20 0.45 -12.86
CA THR A 173 -24.10 1.59 -12.59
C THR A 173 -24.92 1.41 -11.31
N GLU A 174 -24.92 0.18 -10.82
CA GLU A 174 -25.55 -0.30 -9.60
C GLU A 174 -24.71 0.07 -8.36
N PRO A 175 -25.31 0.04 -7.16
CA PRO A 175 -24.54 0.18 -5.92
C PRO A 175 -23.41 -0.86 -5.85
N VAL A 176 -22.23 -0.43 -5.41
CA VAL A 176 -21.04 -1.31 -5.37
C VAL A 176 -21.24 -2.52 -4.46
N GLU A 177 -22.06 -2.38 -3.43
CA GLU A 177 -22.45 -3.45 -2.53
C GLU A 177 -23.26 -4.55 -3.25
N GLU A 178 -24.10 -4.18 -4.20
CA GLU A 178 -24.90 -5.11 -5.01
C GLU A 178 -23.99 -5.84 -6.01
N ILE A 179 -23.15 -5.11 -6.75
CA ILE A 179 -22.15 -5.68 -7.67
C ILE A 179 -21.23 -6.66 -6.93
N TRP A 180 -20.77 -6.29 -5.73
CA TRP A 180 -19.90 -7.15 -4.92
C TRP A 180 -20.61 -8.42 -4.45
N ALA A 181 -21.89 -8.33 -4.05
CA ALA A 181 -22.66 -9.51 -3.65
C ALA A 181 -22.82 -10.49 -4.82
N GLU A 182 -23.10 -9.99 -6.02
CA GLU A 182 -23.18 -10.80 -7.25
C GLU A 182 -21.84 -11.49 -7.56
N ILE A 183 -20.73 -10.76 -7.50
CA ILE A 183 -19.37 -11.32 -7.69
C ILE A 183 -19.10 -12.47 -6.73
N ILE A 184 -19.46 -12.32 -5.45
CA ILE A 184 -19.24 -13.37 -4.45
C ILE A 184 -20.06 -14.62 -4.77
N GLU A 185 -21.31 -14.47 -5.19
CA GLU A 185 -22.14 -15.62 -5.62
C GLU A 185 -21.58 -16.27 -6.89
N GLU A 186 -21.12 -15.50 -7.89
CA GLU A 186 -20.45 -16.04 -9.09
C GLU A 186 -19.27 -16.94 -8.71
N TYR A 187 -18.43 -16.52 -7.76
CA TYR A 187 -17.29 -17.32 -7.32
C TYR A 187 -17.68 -18.54 -6.48
N LYS A 188 -18.73 -18.45 -5.66
CA LYS A 188 -19.29 -19.62 -4.96
C LYS A 188 -19.76 -20.67 -5.96
N GLU A 189 -20.48 -20.27 -7.01
CA GLU A 189 -20.91 -21.18 -8.08
C GLU A 189 -19.73 -21.80 -8.85
N GLN A 190 -18.60 -21.09 -8.92
CA GLN A 190 -17.36 -21.56 -9.57
C GLN A 190 -16.50 -22.48 -8.70
N GLY A 191 -16.92 -22.80 -7.47
CA GLY A 191 -16.18 -23.74 -6.62
C GLY A 191 -15.34 -23.10 -5.51
N LEU A 192 -15.59 -21.82 -5.17
CA LEU A 192 -14.84 -21.13 -4.11
C LEU A 192 -14.92 -21.88 -2.77
N MET A 193 -16.11 -22.36 -2.41
CA MET A 193 -16.33 -23.00 -1.12
C MET A 193 -15.65 -24.37 -1.05
N GLU A 194 -15.73 -25.14 -2.13
CA GLU A 194 -15.09 -26.44 -2.31
C GLU A 194 -13.56 -26.30 -2.21
N THR A 195 -13.00 -25.26 -2.82
CA THR A 195 -11.57 -24.94 -2.72
C THR A 195 -11.16 -24.64 -1.28
N ILE A 196 -11.94 -23.80 -0.58
CA ILE A 196 -11.69 -23.46 0.83
C ILE A 196 -11.75 -24.72 1.71
N GLU A 197 -12.74 -25.59 1.50
CA GLU A 197 -12.89 -26.84 2.26
C GLU A 197 -11.72 -27.80 2.04
N GLU A 198 -11.26 -27.94 0.80
CA GLU A 198 -10.14 -28.81 0.44
C GLU A 198 -8.81 -28.32 1.03
N VAL A 199 -8.53 -27.02 0.96
CA VAL A 199 -7.33 -26.42 1.60
C VAL A 199 -7.38 -26.66 3.11
N ASN A 200 -8.51 -26.38 3.75
CA ASN A 200 -8.69 -26.61 5.19
C ASN A 200 -8.57 -28.08 5.59
N ARG A 201 -8.98 -29.01 4.72
CA ARG A 201 -8.82 -30.46 4.95
C ARG A 201 -7.36 -30.85 4.95
N ARG A 202 -6.59 -30.43 3.94
CA ARG A 202 -5.16 -30.73 3.83
C ARG A 202 -4.34 -30.12 4.95
N MET A 203 -4.66 -28.88 5.36
CA MET A 203 -4.03 -28.23 6.52
C MET A 203 -4.19 -29.01 7.84
N ARG A 204 -5.21 -29.87 7.98
CA ARG A 204 -5.41 -30.71 9.17
C ARG A 204 -4.70 -32.06 9.09
N GLU A 205 -4.23 -32.43 7.91
CA GLU A 205 -3.55 -33.71 7.64
C GLU A 205 -2.02 -33.61 7.77
N GLU A 206 -1.47 -32.38 7.75
CA GLU A 206 -0.09 -32.06 8.12
C GLU A 206 0.11 -31.97 9.64
#